data_AF-A0A3D5A577-F1
#
_entry.id   AF-A0A3D5A577-F1
#
_cell.length_a   1.000
_cell.length_b   1.000
_cell.length_c   1.000
_cell.angle_alpha   90.00
_cell.angle_beta   90.00
_cell.angle_gamma   90.00
#
_symmetry.space_group_name_H-M   'P 1'
#
loop_
_entity.id
_entity.type
_entity.pdbx_description
1 polymer ?
#
loop_
_entity_poly.entity_id
_entity_poly.type
_entity_poly.pdbx_seq_one_letter_code
_entity_poly.pdbx_strand_id
1 'polypeptide(L)'
;MPTSLDFEDILKESAYSSFQEINELILSLYAIYHAEKGKIISKNDTVKLEGFTKFALDHNITQFNYYDSVENIFEAFDKKQFLSIIEFLKNISCSHFFWKSNGNPANVLYYLEELQFVMEILWDYYLIEPGYVGSVKWKISKKTRNQIRHLPKQALKNPLNFLLEAFEKRDLSNRRKDIEEWRLAILDNNWHNQEEHRDIQDFLCCLIEIADLLEYRPINY
;
A
#
# COMPACT_ATOMS: atom_id res chain seq x y z
N MET A 1 32.84 28.71 8.14
CA MET A 1 31.98 28.96 6.97
C MET A 1 31.20 27.69 6.71
N PRO A 2 29.87 27.65 6.84
CA PRO A 2 29.11 26.53 6.32
C PRO A 2 28.92 26.75 4.82
N THR A 3 29.44 25.82 4.02
CA THR A 3 29.13 25.65 2.60
C THR A 3 27.63 25.42 2.48
N SER A 4 26.91 26.35 1.86
CA SER A 4 25.53 26.12 1.44
C SER A 4 25.56 25.03 0.37
N LEU A 5 25.14 23.81 0.73
CA LEU A 5 24.68 22.86 -0.26
C LEU A 5 23.45 23.47 -0.91
N ASP A 6 23.54 23.78 -2.20
CA ASP A 6 22.44 24.33 -2.97
C ASP A 6 21.46 23.20 -3.26
N PHE A 7 20.50 23.00 -2.34
CA PHE A 7 19.48 21.95 -2.43
C PHE A 7 18.67 22.04 -3.73
N GLU A 8 18.67 23.21 -4.39
CA GLU A 8 18.00 23.42 -5.66
C GLU A 8 18.67 22.65 -6.82
N ASP A 9 19.99 22.49 -6.80
CA ASP A 9 20.72 21.74 -7.84
C ASP A 9 20.58 20.22 -7.65
N ILE A 10 20.58 19.74 -6.41
CA ILE A 10 20.34 18.32 -6.11
C ILE A 10 18.92 17.89 -6.49
N LEU A 11 17.92 18.77 -6.26
CA LEU A 11 16.54 18.54 -6.69
C LEU A 11 16.40 18.59 -8.22
N LYS A 12 17.13 19.48 -8.91
CA LYS A 12 17.16 19.52 -10.39
C LYS A 12 17.85 18.30 -10.98
N GLU A 13 18.96 17.84 -10.40
CA GLU A 13 19.65 16.63 -10.84
C GLU A 13 18.79 15.39 -10.62
N SER A 14 18.16 15.23 -9.44
CA SER A 14 17.26 14.12 -9.16
C SER A 14 16.03 14.12 -10.08
N ALA A 15 15.42 15.28 -10.32
CA ALA A 15 14.30 15.41 -11.26
C ALA A 15 14.74 15.12 -12.70
N TYR A 16 15.95 15.52 -13.09
CA TYR A 16 16.50 15.25 -14.41
C TYR A 16 16.85 13.77 -14.60
N SER A 17 17.45 13.11 -13.61
CA SER A 17 17.70 11.66 -13.60
C SER A 17 16.38 10.89 -13.70
N SER A 18 15.37 11.26 -12.91
CA SER A 18 14.04 10.63 -12.99
C SER A 18 13.40 10.83 -14.36
N PHE A 19 13.56 12.02 -14.96
CA PHE A 19 13.08 12.29 -16.32
C PHE A 19 13.82 11.45 -17.38
N GLN A 20 15.14 11.27 -17.23
CA GLN A 20 15.92 10.40 -18.11
C GLN A 20 15.49 8.94 -17.98
N GLU A 21 15.29 8.44 -16.77
CA GLU A 21 14.80 7.08 -16.52
C GLU A 21 13.42 6.86 -17.13
N ILE A 22 12.49 7.81 -16.94
CA ILE A 22 11.16 7.77 -17.59
C ILE A 22 11.29 7.78 -19.11
N ASN A 23 12.18 8.61 -19.66
CA ASN A 23 12.39 8.69 -21.10
C ASN A 23 13.00 7.40 -21.67
N GLU A 24 13.95 6.78 -20.96
CA GLU A 24 14.51 5.46 -21.32
C GLU A 24 13.45 4.37 -21.24
N LEU A 25 12.57 4.41 -20.25
CA LEU A 25 11.44 3.49 -20.13
C LEU A 25 10.49 3.65 -21.34
N ILE A 26 10.13 4.89 -21.69
CA ILE A 26 9.27 5.18 -22.85
C ILE A 26 9.93 4.68 -24.14
N LEU A 27 11.23 4.94 -24.33
CA LEU A 27 11.97 4.47 -25.50
C LEU A 27 12.03 2.94 -25.56
N SER A 28 12.24 2.29 -24.42
CA SER A 28 12.24 0.83 -24.31
C SER A 28 10.88 0.24 -24.65
N LEU A 29 9.79 0.81 -24.09
CA LEU A 29 8.42 0.42 -24.42
C LEU A 29 8.09 0.65 -25.89
N TYR A 30 8.55 1.75 -26.48
CA TYR A 30 8.38 2.05 -27.90
C TYR A 30 9.15 1.07 -28.80
N ALA A 31 10.38 0.71 -28.42
CA ALA A 31 11.18 -0.27 -29.13
C ALA A 31 10.55 -1.67 -29.07
N ILE A 32 10.08 -2.08 -27.88
CA ILE A 32 9.31 -3.31 -27.70
C ILE A 32 8.05 -3.26 -28.57
N TYR A 33 7.26 -2.19 -28.50
CA TYR A 33 6.05 -2.05 -29.30
C TYR A 33 6.34 -2.19 -30.79
N HIS A 34 7.37 -1.54 -31.34
CA HIS A 34 7.74 -1.67 -32.75
C HIS A 34 8.25 -3.06 -33.11
N ALA A 35 9.02 -3.70 -32.23
CA ALA A 35 9.48 -5.07 -32.44
C ALA A 35 8.33 -6.09 -32.40
N GLU A 36 7.28 -5.82 -31.64
CA GLU A 36 6.11 -6.69 -31.48
C GLU A 36 4.96 -6.32 -32.42
N LYS A 37 5.00 -5.14 -33.06
CA LYS A 37 3.92 -4.65 -33.93
C LYS A 37 3.71 -5.58 -35.12
N GLY A 38 2.53 -6.19 -35.19
CA GLY A 38 2.15 -7.11 -36.25
C GLY A 38 2.49 -8.57 -35.97
N LYS A 39 3.09 -8.90 -34.82
CA LYS A 39 3.17 -10.28 -34.35
C LYS A 39 1.78 -10.77 -33.92
N ILE A 40 1.43 -11.97 -34.34
CA ILE A 40 0.20 -12.63 -33.93
C ILE A 40 0.55 -13.41 -32.66
N ILE A 41 -0.06 -13.05 -31.54
CA ILE A 41 0.06 -13.79 -30.28
C ILE A 41 -0.40 -15.21 -30.53
N SER A 42 0.51 -16.19 -30.41
CA SER A 42 0.14 -17.58 -30.60
C SER A 42 -0.67 -18.07 -29.39
N LYS A 43 -1.44 -19.15 -29.57
CA LYS A 43 -2.22 -19.76 -28.49
C LYS A 43 -1.34 -20.16 -27.29
N ASN A 44 -0.07 -20.53 -27.53
CA ASN A 44 0.91 -20.83 -26.47
C ASN A 44 1.42 -19.58 -25.76
N ASP A 45 1.56 -18.46 -26.47
CA ASP A 45 1.95 -17.19 -25.87
C ASP A 45 0.82 -16.66 -24.98
N THR A 46 -0.44 -16.83 -25.39
CA THR A 46 -1.61 -16.52 -24.54
C THR A 46 -1.59 -17.34 -23.26
N VAL A 47 -1.38 -18.66 -23.33
CA VAL A 47 -1.31 -19.52 -22.13
C VAL A 47 -0.13 -19.15 -21.23
N LYS A 48 1.02 -18.78 -21.79
CA LYS A 48 2.18 -18.32 -21.00
C LYS A 48 1.92 -16.96 -20.37
N LEU A 49 1.37 -16.01 -21.12
CA LEU A 49 0.99 -14.69 -20.62
C LEU A 49 -0.04 -14.82 -19.52
N GLU A 50 -1.12 -15.60 -19.72
CA GLU A 50 -2.08 -15.94 -18.68
C GLU A 50 -1.39 -16.58 -17.48
N GLY A 51 -0.42 -17.47 -17.67
CA GLY A 51 0.38 -18.04 -16.58
C GLY A 51 1.17 -16.99 -15.78
N PHE A 52 1.82 -16.03 -16.45
CA PHE A 52 2.56 -14.95 -15.80
C PHE A 52 1.64 -13.89 -15.17
N THR A 53 0.55 -13.53 -15.83
CA THR A 53 -0.48 -12.62 -15.31
C THR A 53 -1.17 -13.22 -14.10
N LYS A 54 -1.47 -14.52 -14.15
CA LYS A 54 -1.98 -15.29 -13.01
C LYS A 54 -0.94 -15.41 -11.90
N PHE A 55 0.34 -15.57 -12.24
CA PHE A 55 1.41 -15.54 -11.25
C PHE A 55 1.50 -14.19 -10.52
N ALA A 56 1.39 -13.09 -11.27
CA ALA A 56 1.44 -11.73 -10.74
C ALA A 56 0.17 -11.31 -9.95
N LEU A 57 -1.01 -11.87 -10.26
CA LEU A 57 -2.28 -11.45 -9.66
C LEU A 57 -2.84 -12.42 -8.60
N ASP A 58 -2.61 -13.73 -8.72
CA ASP A 58 -3.28 -14.76 -7.89
C ASP A 58 -2.42 -15.27 -6.72
N HIS A 59 -1.20 -14.78 -6.54
CA HIS A 59 -0.34 -15.28 -5.48
C HIS A 59 -0.38 -14.33 -4.28
N ASN A 60 -0.47 -14.91 -3.08
CA ASN A 60 -0.30 -14.22 -1.79
C ASN A 60 1.18 -13.85 -1.56
N ILE A 61 1.77 -13.20 -2.55
CA ILE A 61 3.11 -12.61 -2.59
C ILE A 61 2.95 -11.11 -2.83
N THR A 62 3.92 -10.29 -2.46
CA THR A 62 3.92 -8.86 -2.77
C THR A 62 3.90 -8.59 -4.27
N GLN A 63 3.11 -7.57 -4.68
CA GLN A 63 2.89 -7.19 -6.07
C GLN A 63 4.13 -6.45 -6.60
N PHE A 64 4.80 -5.73 -5.71
CA PHE A 64 6.06 -5.05 -5.98
C PHE A 64 7.15 -5.63 -5.09
N ASN A 65 8.37 -5.69 -5.64
CA ASN A 65 9.55 -5.99 -4.85
C ASN A 65 9.97 -4.70 -4.15
N TYR A 66 9.44 -4.46 -2.96
CA TYR A 66 9.80 -3.29 -2.16
C TYR A 66 11.23 -3.46 -1.63
N TYR A 67 12.07 -2.44 -1.83
CA TYR A 67 13.40 -2.39 -1.21
C TYR A 67 13.34 -1.94 0.26
N ASP A 68 12.14 -1.54 0.70
CA ASP A 68 11.85 -1.05 2.04
C ASP A 68 11.49 -2.17 3.02
N SER A 69 11.66 -1.89 4.31
CA SER A 69 11.26 -2.78 5.39
C SER A 69 10.10 -2.20 6.21
N VAL A 70 9.58 -2.95 7.18
CA VAL A 70 8.52 -2.45 8.09
C VAL A 70 8.91 -1.19 8.84
N GLU A 71 10.20 -1.00 9.07
CA GLU A 71 10.73 0.20 9.73
C GLU A 71 10.54 1.47 8.88
N ASN A 72 10.36 1.35 7.57
CA ASN A 72 10.19 2.46 6.63
C ASN A 72 8.72 2.85 6.40
N ILE A 73 7.75 2.14 6.99
CA ILE A 73 6.30 2.39 6.80
C ILE A 73 5.93 3.86 6.99
N PHE A 74 6.56 4.55 7.95
CA PHE A 74 6.26 5.95 8.28
C PHE A 74 7.25 6.97 7.72
N GLU A 75 8.05 6.60 6.71
CA GLU A 75 9.01 7.53 6.09
C GLU A 75 8.30 8.63 5.30
N ALA A 76 7.30 8.27 4.49
CA ALA A 76 6.55 9.23 3.68
C ALA A 76 5.42 9.92 4.46
N PHE A 77 4.69 9.17 5.28
CA PHE A 77 3.55 9.66 6.07
C PHE A 77 3.62 9.15 7.50
N ASP A 78 3.37 10.02 8.47
CA ASP A 78 3.16 9.57 9.84
C ASP A 78 1.79 8.88 10.01
N LYS A 79 1.63 8.14 11.11
CA LYS A 79 0.37 7.47 11.47
C LYS A 79 -0.86 8.37 11.34
N LYS A 80 -0.78 9.61 11.80
CA LYS A 80 -1.94 10.52 11.80
C LYS A 80 -2.28 10.93 10.37
N GLN A 81 -1.27 11.17 9.53
CA GLN A 81 -1.44 11.46 8.11
C GLN A 81 -2.11 10.29 7.40
N PHE A 82 -1.64 9.05 7.61
CA PHE A 82 -2.29 7.86 7.04
C PHE A 82 -3.77 7.72 7.44
N LEU A 83 -4.11 7.91 8.71
CA LEU A 83 -5.51 7.86 9.15
C LEU A 83 -6.36 8.98 8.51
N SER A 84 -5.80 10.18 8.38
CA SER A 84 -6.46 11.29 7.67
C SER A 84 -6.60 11.04 6.17
N ILE A 85 -5.64 10.36 5.54
CA ILE A 85 -5.72 9.95 4.14
C ILE A 85 -6.88 8.98 3.92
N ILE A 86 -7.04 7.95 4.77
CA ILE A 86 -8.16 7.01 4.66
C ILE A 86 -9.50 7.75 4.77
N GLU A 87 -9.62 8.67 5.75
CA GLU A 87 -10.84 9.48 5.92
C GLU A 87 -11.09 10.39 4.71
N PHE A 88 -10.05 10.99 4.16
CA PHE A 88 -10.13 11.83 2.97
C PHE A 88 -10.60 11.04 1.74
N LEU A 89 -9.97 9.91 1.44
CA LEU A 89 -10.33 9.04 0.31
C LEU A 89 -11.77 8.51 0.43
N LYS A 90 -12.18 8.17 1.66
CA LYS A 90 -13.55 7.75 1.96
C LYS A 90 -14.57 8.86 1.66
N ASN A 91 -14.25 10.09 2.04
CA ASN A 91 -15.12 11.23 1.79
C ASN A 91 -15.23 11.54 0.29
N ILE A 92 -14.17 11.33 -0.48
CA ILE A 92 -14.18 11.49 -1.94
C ILE A 92 -15.10 10.45 -2.58
N SER A 93 -14.96 9.17 -2.26
CA SER A 93 -15.79 8.11 -2.85
C SER A 93 -17.28 8.28 -2.53
N CYS A 94 -17.61 8.97 -1.43
CA CYS A 94 -19.00 9.27 -1.03
C CYS A 94 -19.51 10.63 -1.57
N SER A 95 -18.83 11.22 -2.55
CA SER A 95 -19.15 12.56 -3.05
C SER A 95 -19.53 12.56 -4.52
N HIS A 96 -20.61 13.28 -4.86
CA HIS A 96 -20.94 13.53 -6.26
C HIS A 96 -20.09 14.67 -6.82
N PHE A 97 -19.50 14.43 -7.99
CA PHE A 97 -18.80 15.46 -8.77
C PHE A 97 -17.60 16.11 -8.07
N PHE A 98 -17.00 15.47 -7.07
CA PHE A 98 -15.84 16.00 -6.34
C PHE A 98 -14.75 16.52 -7.29
N TRP A 99 -14.43 15.75 -8.34
CA TRP A 99 -13.37 16.11 -9.29
C TRP A 99 -13.70 17.29 -10.20
N LYS A 100 -14.98 17.67 -10.34
CA LYS A 100 -15.34 18.88 -11.13
C LYS A 100 -14.81 20.16 -10.47
N SER A 101 -14.61 20.15 -9.15
CA SER A 101 -14.21 21.33 -8.38
C SER A 101 -12.84 21.20 -7.71
N ASN A 102 -12.26 19.99 -7.64
CA ASN A 102 -11.04 19.72 -6.87
C ASN A 102 -9.86 19.21 -7.72
N GLY A 103 -9.97 19.24 -9.04
CA GLY A 103 -8.85 18.97 -9.95
C GLY A 103 -8.77 17.53 -10.48
N ASN A 104 -7.57 17.10 -10.83
CA ASN A 104 -7.35 15.81 -11.49
C ASN A 104 -7.41 14.66 -10.46
N PRO A 105 -8.27 13.64 -10.67
CA PRO A 105 -8.34 12.45 -9.81
C PRO A 105 -7.01 11.69 -9.66
N ALA A 106 -6.08 11.83 -10.62
CA ALA A 106 -4.75 11.23 -10.52
C ALA A 106 -3.95 11.74 -9.30
N ASN A 107 -4.28 12.92 -8.76
CA ASN A 107 -3.58 13.53 -7.62
C ASN A 107 -3.76 12.80 -6.30
N VAL A 108 -4.61 11.77 -6.23
CA VAL A 108 -4.82 10.97 -5.00
C VAL A 108 -4.41 9.51 -5.15
N LEU A 109 -3.92 9.12 -6.33
CA LEU A 109 -3.58 7.72 -6.61
C LEU A 109 -2.41 7.23 -5.76
N TYR A 110 -1.39 8.07 -5.57
CA TYR A 110 -0.23 7.71 -4.74
C TYR A 110 -0.64 7.38 -3.29
N TYR A 111 -1.71 7.99 -2.75
CA TYR A 111 -2.19 7.63 -1.42
C TYR A 111 -2.67 6.18 -1.32
N LEU A 112 -3.30 5.66 -2.39
CA LEU A 112 -3.75 4.27 -2.44
C LEU A 112 -2.56 3.32 -2.61
N GLU A 113 -1.54 3.74 -3.36
CA GLU A 113 -0.29 2.99 -3.53
C GLU A 113 0.46 2.87 -2.20
N GLU A 114 0.53 3.95 -1.42
CA GLU A 114 1.12 3.98 -0.07
C GLU A 114 0.33 3.09 0.92
N LEU A 115 -1.00 3.12 0.86
CA LEU A 115 -1.84 2.23 1.67
C LEU A 115 -1.65 0.76 1.30
N GLN A 116 -1.50 0.46 0.01
CA GLN A 116 -1.18 -0.89 -0.47
C GLN A 116 0.22 -1.32 -0.01
N PHE A 117 1.20 -0.43 -0.07
CA PHE A 117 2.54 -0.66 0.46
C PHE A 117 2.53 -1.08 1.94
N VAL A 118 1.81 -0.34 2.80
CA VAL A 118 1.67 -0.69 4.22
C VAL A 118 1.10 -2.10 4.41
N MET A 119 0.06 -2.45 3.65
CA MET A 119 -0.56 -3.77 3.70
C MET A 119 0.41 -4.88 3.28
N GLU A 120 1.15 -4.65 2.21
CA GLU A 120 2.05 -5.62 1.61
C GLU A 120 3.32 -5.87 2.43
N ILE A 121 3.95 -4.80 2.93
CA ILE A 121 5.10 -4.90 3.82
C ILE A 121 4.74 -5.62 5.12
N LEU A 122 3.57 -5.35 5.71
CA LEU A 122 3.13 -6.05 6.91
C LEU A 122 2.82 -7.52 6.66
N TRP A 123 2.31 -7.86 5.46
CA TRP A 123 2.15 -9.24 5.03
C TRP A 123 3.49 -9.97 4.93
N ASP A 124 4.47 -9.39 4.22
CA ASP A 124 5.80 -9.97 4.07
C ASP A 124 6.51 -10.14 5.41
N TYR A 125 6.42 -9.12 6.27
CA TYR A 125 6.96 -9.18 7.62
C TYR A 125 6.38 -10.34 8.43
N TYR A 126 5.07 -10.56 8.33
CA TYR A 126 4.42 -11.69 8.99
C TYR A 126 4.94 -13.05 8.45
N LEU A 127 5.13 -13.19 7.13
CA LEU A 127 5.62 -14.43 6.53
C LEU A 127 7.06 -14.76 6.94
N ILE A 128 7.89 -13.73 7.16
CA ILE A 128 9.31 -13.88 7.52
C ILE A 128 9.49 -14.08 9.04
N GLU A 129 8.55 -13.62 9.86
CA GLU A 129 8.58 -13.73 11.33
C GLU A 129 7.59 -14.76 11.92
N PRO A 130 7.46 -16.01 11.39
CA PRO A 130 6.47 -16.97 11.89
C PRO A 130 6.80 -17.46 13.31
N GLY A 131 8.05 -17.26 13.78
CA GLY A 131 8.49 -17.61 15.14
C GLY A 131 7.98 -16.67 16.24
N TYR A 132 7.43 -15.50 15.88
CA TYR A 132 7.07 -14.44 16.84
C TYR A 132 5.57 -14.30 17.13
N VAL A 133 4.72 -15.14 16.52
CA VAL A 133 3.30 -15.28 16.93
C VAL A 133 3.19 -16.04 18.28
N GLY A 134 4.24 -16.02 19.09
CA GLY A 134 4.29 -16.61 20.42
C GLY A 134 3.42 -15.82 21.41
N SER A 135 2.91 -16.53 22.42
CA SER A 135 2.02 -16.08 23.51
C SER A 135 2.50 -14.89 24.37
N VAL A 136 3.59 -14.21 23.98
CA VAL A 136 4.22 -13.14 24.73
C VAL A 136 3.45 -11.84 24.53
N LYS A 137 2.98 -11.27 25.64
CA LYS A 137 2.23 -10.02 25.63
C LYS A 137 3.15 -8.84 25.33
N TRP A 138 2.74 -8.01 24.38
CA TRP A 138 3.46 -6.77 24.04
C TRP A 138 3.37 -5.76 25.19
N LYS A 139 4.50 -5.16 25.55
CA LYS A 139 4.60 -4.19 26.67
C LYS A 139 4.21 -2.78 26.20
N ILE A 140 3.04 -2.64 25.59
CA ILE A 140 2.53 -1.37 25.06
C ILE A 140 2.18 -0.42 26.22
N SER A 141 2.68 0.82 26.16
CA SER A 141 2.42 1.84 27.16
C SER A 141 0.92 2.19 27.26
N LYS A 142 0.46 2.61 28.44
CA LYS A 142 -0.94 3.07 28.63
C LYS A 142 -1.28 4.26 27.73
N LYS A 143 -0.32 5.16 27.51
CA LYS A 143 -0.47 6.33 26.63
C LYS A 143 -0.75 5.88 25.20
N THR A 144 0.07 4.98 24.65
CA THR A 144 -0.08 4.44 23.30
C THR A 144 -1.39 3.67 23.16
N ARG A 145 -1.75 2.83 24.14
CA ARG A 145 -3.05 2.09 24.12
C ARG A 145 -4.27 3.02 24.04
N ASN A 146 -4.21 4.19 24.66
CA ASN A 146 -5.30 5.16 24.60
C ASN A 146 -5.39 5.90 23.25
N GLN A 147 -4.33 5.86 22.44
CA GLN A 147 -4.29 6.47 21.11
C GLN A 147 -4.75 5.49 20.02
N ILE A 148 -4.76 4.19 20.30
CA ILE A 148 -5.35 3.16 19.44
C ILE A 148 -6.88 3.28 19.48
N ARG A 149 -7.49 3.41 18.30
CA ARG A 149 -8.93 3.59 18.11
C ARG A 149 -9.56 2.48 17.28
N HIS A 150 -8.83 1.92 16.32
CA HIS A 150 -9.38 1.01 15.31
C HIS A 150 -9.15 -0.46 15.68
N LEU A 151 -7.96 -0.78 16.20
CA LEU A 151 -7.58 -2.12 16.56
C LEU A 151 -8.38 -2.60 17.80
N PRO A 152 -9.00 -3.80 17.76
CA PRO A 152 -9.73 -4.34 18.90
C PRO A 152 -8.84 -4.46 20.14
N LYS A 153 -9.38 -4.11 21.31
CA LYS A 153 -8.61 -4.14 22.59
C LYS A 153 -7.96 -5.50 22.88
N GLN A 154 -8.56 -6.59 22.41
CA GLN A 154 -8.02 -7.94 22.57
C GLN A 154 -6.75 -8.16 21.72
N ALA A 155 -6.69 -7.57 20.54
CA ALA A 155 -5.56 -7.64 19.61
C ALA A 155 -4.34 -6.89 20.14
N LEU A 156 -4.51 -5.89 21.03
CA LEU A 156 -3.38 -5.21 21.69
C LEU A 156 -2.48 -6.13 22.54
N LYS A 157 -2.93 -7.35 22.86
CA LYS A 157 -2.08 -8.33 23.55
C LYS A 157 -1.03 -8.93 22.60
N ASN A 158 -1.44 -9.22 21.37
CA ASN A 158 -0.64 -9.77 20.30
C ASN A 158 -1.19 -9.27 18.95
N PRO A 159 -0.73 -8.10 18.48
CA PRO A 159 -1.22 -7.49 17.23
C PRO A 159 -0.92 -8.35 15.99
N LEU A 160 0.18 -9.10 15.98
CA LEU A 160 0.54 -9.98 14.85
C LEU A 160 -0.41 -11.18 14.73
N ASN A 161 -0.95 -11.70 15.84
CA ASN A 161 -1.97 -12.74 15.77
C ASN A 161 -3.28 -12.22 15.14
N PHE A 162 -3.65 -10.97 15.40
CA PHE A 162 -4.79 -10.36 14.70
C PHE A 162 -4.51 -10.22 13.20
N LEU A 163 -3.29 -9.82 12.82
CA LEU A 163 -2.88 -9.73 11.43
C LEU A 163 -3.02 -11.08 10.71
N LEU A 164 -2.54 -12.15 11.34
CA LEU A 164 -2.70 -13.54 10.88
C LEU A 164 -4.17 -13.87 10.64
N GLU A 165 -5.00 -13.75 11.68
CA GLU A 165 -6.44 -14.07 11.59
C GLU A 165 -7.15 -13.24 10.50
N ALA A 166 -6.72 -12.00 10.28
CA ALA A 166 -7.30 -11.13 9.27
C ALA A 166 -6.97 -11.59 7.84
N PHE A 167 -5.72 -11.99 7.60
CA PHE A 167 -5.32 -12.52 6.30
C PHE A 167 -5.74 -13.98 6.06
N GLU A 168 -5.94 -14.79 7.09
CA GLU A 168 -6.55 -16.12 6.96
C GLU A 168 -8.02 -16.03 6.53
N LYS A 169 -8.74 -15.02 7.02
CA LYS A 169 -10.15 -14.78 6.63
C LYS A 169 -10.26 -14.25 5.21
N ARG A 170 -9.35 -13.36 4.82
CA ARG A 170 -9.34 -12.73 3.51
C ARG A 170 -7.89 -12.44 3.11
N ASP A 171 -7.41 -13.23 2.17
CA ASP A 171 -6.01 -13.24 1.78
C ASP A 171 -5.57 -11.96 1.06
N LEU A 172 -4.26 -11.83 0.86
CA LEU A 172 -3.66 -10.63 0.30
C LEU A 172 -4.22 -10.30 -1.10
N SER A 173 -4.41 -11.29 -1.96
CA SER A 173 -4.96 -11.09 -3.30
C SER A 173 -6.37 -10.48 -3.24
N ASN A 174 -7.24 -11.01 -2.37
CA ASN A 174 -8.57 -10.43 -2.18
C ASN A 174 -8.52 -9.01 -1.58
N ARG A 175 -7.59 -8.74 -0.67
CA ARG A 175 -7.42 -7.39 -0.10
C ARG A 175 -6.94 -6.36 -1.13
N ARG A 176 -6.05 -6.75 -2.05
CA ARG A 176 -5.68 -5.90 -3.19
C ARG A 176 -6.86 -5.58 -4.06
N LYS A 177 -7.69 -6.58 -4.34
CA LYS A 177 -8.91 -6.40 -5.12
C LYS A 177 -9.85 -5.38 -4.43
N ASP A 178 -9.97 -5.42 -3.11
CA ASP A 178 -10.75 -4.41 -2.38
C ASP A 178 -10.19 -3.00 -2.52
N ILE A 179 -8.86 -2.83 -2.45
CA ILE A 179 -8.20 -1.54 -2.67
C ILE A 179 -8.43 -1.07 -4.12
N GLU A 180 -8.35 -1.98 -5.09
CA GLU A 180 -8.61 -1.68 -6.50
C GLU A 180 -10.06 -1.23 -6.74
N GLU A 181 -11.02 -1.95 -6.17
CA GLU A 181 -12.44 -1.59 -6.27
C GLU A 181 -12.69 -0.21 -5.63
N TRP A 182 -12.07 0.07 -4.47
CA TRP A 182 -12.16 1.38 -3.83
C TRP A 182 -11.47 2.48 -4.65
N ARG A 183 -10.33 2.18 -5.28
CA ARG A 183 -9.64 3.09 -6.22
C ARG A 183 -10.57 3.47 -7.37
N LEU A 184 -11.22 2.49 -8.00
CA LEU A 184 -12.14 2.74 -9.11
C LEU A 184 -13.32 3.61 -8.67
N ALA A 185 -13.88 3.37 -7.48
CA ALA A 185 -14.95 4.19 -6.90
C ALA A 185 -14.52 5.63 -6.60
N ILE A 186 -13.25 5.87 -6.25
CA ILE A 186 -12.71 7.22 -6.09
C ILE A 186 -12.58 7.92 -7.45
N LEU A 187 -12.16 7.20 -8.49
CA LEU A 187 -11.88 7.76 -9.82
C LEU A 187 -13.13 8.01 -10.66
N ASP A 188 -14.19 7.21 -10.49
CA ASP A 188 -15.37 7.26 -11.36
C ASP A 188 -16.24 8.51 -11.16
N ASN A 189 -16.01 9.25 -10.05
CA ASN A 189 -16.69 10.50 -9.69
C ASN A 189 -18.20 10.36 -9.42
N ASN A 190 -18.67 9.13 -9.15
CA ASN A 190 -20.03 8.82 -8.74
C ASN A 190 -20.14 8.75 -7.21
N TRP A 191 -21.38 8.78 -6.72
CA TRP A 191 -21.62 8.55 -5.30
C TRP A 191 -21.63 7.05 -5.03
N HIS A 192 -20.81 6.64 -4.06
CA HIS A 192 -20.81 5.30 -3.49
C HIS A 192 -21.36 5.33 -2.07
N ASN A 193 -22.02 4.24 -1.68
CA ASN A 193 -22.46 4.10 -0.29
C ASN A 193 -21.23 3.96 0.61
N GLN A 194 -21.22 4.69 1.73
CA GLN A 194 -20.14 4.67 2.72
C GLN A 194 -19.83 3.27 3.26
N GLU A 195 -20.79 2.35 3.23
CA GLU A 195 -20.60 0.97 3.68
C GLU A 195 -19.88 0.08 2.65
N GLU A 196 -19.86 0.44 1.35
CA GLU A 196 -19.34 -0.42 0.27
C GLU A 196 -17.87 -0.81 0.49
N HIS A 197 -17.05 0.13 0.94
CA HIS A 197 -15.61 -0.07 1.14
C HIS A 197 -15.20 0.00 2.62
N ARG A 198 -16.15 -0.07 3.56
CA ARG A 198 -15.85 0.06 4.99
C ARG A 198 -14.88 -1.01 5.47
N ASP A 199 -15.04 -2.26 5.01
CA ASP A 199 -14.20 -3.38 5.46
C ASP A 199 -12.70 -3.14 5.17
N ILE A 200 -12.37 -2.71 3.94
CA ILE A 200 -10.97 -2.42 3.58
C ILE A 200 -10.44 -1.16 4.27
N GLN A 201 -11.29 -0.14 4.44
CA GLN A 201 -10.92 1.08 5.17
C GLN A 201 -10.59 0.79 6.64
N ASP A 202 -11.44 0.04 7.34
CA ASP A 202 -11.24 -0.36 8.73
C ASP A 202 -10.02 -1.29 8.88
N PHE A 203 -9.82 -2.20 7.91
CA PHE A 203 -8.64 -3.06 7.87
C PHE A 203 -7.35 -2.25 7.75
N LEU A 204 -7.27 -1.31 6.80
CA LEU A 204 -6.10 -0.44 6.62
C LEU A 204 -5.83 0.41 7.88
N CYS A 205 -6.87 0.94 8.53
CA CYS A 205 -6.70 1.64 9.80
C CYS A 205 -6.09 0.76 10.89
N CYS A 206 -6.52 -0.51 10.97
CA CYS A 206 -5.93 -1.48 11.89
C CYS A 206 -4.46 -1.76 11.54
N LEU A 207 -4.12 -1.91 10.26
CA LEU A 207 -2.75 -2.15 9.80
C LEU A 207 -1.81 -1.00 10.18
N ILE A 208 -2.22 0.25 9.96
CA ILE A 208 -1.46 1.44 10.37
C ILE A 208 -1.22 1.44 11.89
N GLU A 209 -2.23 1.08 12.68
CA GLU A 209 -2.08 0.97 14.13
C GLU A 209 -1.18 -0.20 14.55
N ILE A 210 -1.18 -1.32 13.82
CA ILE A 210 -0.26 -2.44 14.06
C ILE A 210 1.17 -2.03 13.76
N ALA A 211 1.41 -1.34 12.64
CA ALA A 211 2.73 -0.83 12.26
C ALA A 211 3.32 0.07 13.35
N ASP A 212 2.52 1.01 13.89
CA ASP A 212 2.91 1.87 15.01
C ASP A 212 3.25 1.09 16.29
N LEU A 213 2.63 -0.08 16.48
CA LEU A 213 2.90 -0.92 17.65
C LEU A 213 4.14 -1.79 17.50
N LEU A 214 4.70 -1.95 16.30
CA LEU A 214 5.88 -2.81 16.06
C LEU A 214 7.07 -2.42 16.94
N GLU A 215 7.18 -1.16 17.39
CA GLU A 215 8.21 -0.73 18.33
C GLU A 215 8.16 -1.48 19.69
N TYR A 216 6.98 -2.00 20.07
CA TYR A 216 6.78 -2.78 21.31
C TYR A 216 6.94 -4.29 21.10
N ARG A 217 7.35 -4.74 19.90
CA ARG A 217 7.55 -6.16 19.61
C ARG A 217 8.53 -6.75 20.64
N PRO A 218 8.20 -7.89 21.27
CA PRO A 218 9.14 -8.56 22.16
C PRO A 218 10.39 -8.98 21.36
N ILE A 219 11.54 -8.41 21.68
CA ILE A 219 12.84 -8.88 21.17
C ILE A 219 13.29 -9.98 22.13
N ASN A 220 13.35 -11.23 21.66
CA ASN A 220 13.99 -12.30 22.42
C ASN A 220 15.46 -12.36 22.00
N TYR A 221 16.36 -12.13 22.97
CA TYR A 221 17.78 -12.48 22.86
C TYR A 221 17.97 -13.98 23.11
#